data_AF-A0A1G2UU52-F1
#
_entry.id   AF-A0A1G2UU52-F1
#
_cell.length_a   1.000
_cell.length_b   1.000
_cell.length_c   1.000
_cell.angle_alpha   90.00
_cell.angle_beta   90.00
_cell.angle_gamma   90.00
#
_symmetry.space_group_name_H-M   'P 1'
#
loop_
_entity.id
_entity.type
_entity.pdbx_description
1 polymer ?
#
loop_
_entity_poly.entity_id
_entity_poly.type
_entity_poly.pdbx_seq_one_letter_code
_entity_poly.pdbx_strand_id
1 'polypeptide(L)'
;MKNWMRIFLLCSFLIGSTVFFAYQSLNQFNNALDNLSASYTAVQPLPNTTEITSLISSSTPVETDSSVFSTSSTTPDISVAQDNTDPNFQLIFKPNKEGVYIGCTYQISWLASTTIKSLETTLVDAGTRKPTGPVASGLAKENNIEANSQGLKWKVGVVWPGEYFISISNVNGVAINEKSRVFTINEMPRGLEDEEQKNLCEETGGNLF
;
A
#
# COMPACT_ATOMS: atom_id res chain seq x y z
N MET A 1 -11.31 -36.44 48.09
CA MET A 1 -10.31 -35.34 48.15
C MET A 1 -9.15 -35.48 47.14
N LYS A 2 -8.60 -36.68 46.89
CA LYS A 2 -7.39 -36.86 46.03
C LYS A 2 -7.54 -36.46 44.55
N ASN A 3 -8.75 -36.59 43.97
CA ASN A 3 -9.00 -36.21 42.56
C ASN A 3 -9.13 -34.70 42.34
N TRP A 4 -9.65 -33.96 43.33
CA TRP A 4 -9.80 -32.51 43.26
C TRP A 4 -8.44 -31.80 43.22
N MET A 5 -7.47 -32.30 43.98
CA MET A 5 -6.11 -31.76 43.99
C MET A 5 -5.41 -31.89 42.62
N ARG A 6 -5.68 -32.98 41.88
CA ARG A 6 -5.14 -33.19 40.52
C ARG A 6 -5.75 -32.23 39.50
N ILE A 7 -7.06 -32.01 39.59
CA ILE A 7 -7.78 -31.06 38.73
C ILE A 7 -7.27 -29.63 38.97
N PHE A 8 -7.12 -29.23 40.24
CA PHE A 8 -6.64 -27.90 40.59
C PHE A 8 -5.20 -27.63 40.09
N LEU A 9 -4.31 -28.62 40.22
CA LEU A 9 -2.95 -28.53 39.69
C LEU A 9 -2.93 -28.38 38.17
N LEU A 10 -3.77 -29.14 37.47
CA LEU A 10 -3.83 -29.11 36.01
C LEU A 10 -4.40 -27.78 35.50
N CYS A 11 -5.44 -27.25 36.15
CA CYS A 11 -5.95 -25.91 35.85
C CYS A 11 -4.93 -24.81 36.15
N SER A 12 -4.22 -24.88 37.27
CA SER A 12 -3.19 -23.88 37.62
C SER A 12 -2.03 -23.88 36.63
N PHE A 13 -1.63 -25.06 36.13
CA PHE A 13 -0.60 -25.19 35.10
C PHE A 13 -1.06 -24.62 33.75
N LEU A 14 -2.32 -24.86 33.36
CA LEU A 14 -2.89 -24.31 32.12
C LEU A 14 -3.02 -22.78 32.18
N ILE A 15 -3.45 -22.23 33.30
CA ILE A 15 -3.58 -20.77 33.48
C ILE A 15 -2.19 -20.13 33.55
N GLY A 16 -1.25 -20.73 34.30
CA GLY A 16 0.12 -20.23 34.41
C GLY A 16 0.85 -20.22 33.07
N SER A 17 0.70 -21.29 32.27
CA SER A 17 1.32 -21.36 30.94
C SER A 17 0.73 -20.34 29.97
N THR A 18 -0.59 -20.17 29.93
CA THR A 18 -1.21 -19.16 29.04
C THR A 18 -0.80 -17.73 29.39
N VAL A 19 -0.76 -17.38 30.68
CA VAL A 19 -0.27 -16.06 31.14
C VAL A 19 1.21 -15.87 30.83
N PHE A 20 2.04 -16.90 31.03
CA PHE A 20 3.46 -16.85 30.72
C PHE A 20 3.72 -16.65 29.21
N PHE A 21 3.00 -17.37 28.35
CA PHE A 21 3.09 -17.20 26.91
C PHE A 21 2.63 -15.82 26.47
N ALA A 22 1.53 -15.29 27.02
CA ALA A 22 1.04 -13.95 26.71
C ALA A 22 2.05 -12.87 27.14
N TYR A 23 2.69 -13.02 28.30
CA TYR A 23 3.72 -12.08 28.75
C TYR A 23 4.96 -12.10 27.86
N GLN A 24 5.46 -13.30 27.53
CA GLN A 24 6.60 -13.47 26.61
C GLN A 24 6.29 -12.92 25.21
N SER A 25 5.11 -13.19 24.66
CA SER A 25 4.75 -12.70 23.33
C SER A 25 4.66 -11.19 23.28
N LEU A 26 4.09 -10.54 24.29
CA LEU A 26 4.04 -9.08 24.39
C LEU A 26 5.45 -8.48 24.50
N ASN A 27 6.33 -9.09 25.31
CA ASN A 27 7.69 -8.62 25.48
C ASN A 27 8.52 -8.75 24.20
N GLN A 28 8.38 -9.86 23.47
CA GLN A 28 9.05 -10.05 22.17
C GLN A 28 8.51 -9.08 21.12
N PHE A 29 7.21 -8.80 21.14
CA PHE A 29 6.58 -7.83 20.24
C PHE A 29 7.09 -6.41 20.50
N ASN A 30 7.17 -5.98 21.77
CA ASN A 30 7.71 -4.67 22.15
C ASN A 30 9.18 -4.54 21.76
N ASN A 31 10.00 -5.56 22.01
CA ASN A 31 11.41 -5.55 21.60
C ASN A 31 11.58 -5.48 20.07
N ALA A 32 10.72 -6.13 19.29
CA ALA A 32 10.74 -6.04 17.84
C ALA A 32 10.35 -4.63 17.36
N LEU A 33 9.35 -4.02 17.99
CA LEU A 33 8.93 -2.63 17.74
C LEU A 33 10.02 -1.61 18.08
N ASP A 34 10.69 -1.78 19.22
CA ASP A 34 11.80 -0.91 19.63
C ASP A 34 13.02 -1.04 18.71
N ASN A 35 13.28 -2.24 18.18
CA ASN A 35 14.38 -2.45 17.23
C ASN A 35 14.04 -1.88 15.83
N LEU A 36 12.76 -1.87 15.45
CA LEU A 36 12.27 -1.18 14.26
C LEU A 36 12.35 0.34 14.42
N SER A 37 11.98 0.88 15.58
CA SER A 37 12.05 2.33 15.84
C SER A 37 13.50 2.83 15.92
N ALA A 38 14.42 2.03 16.46
CA ALA A 38 15.86 2.33 16.49
C ALA A 38 16.54 2.22 15.12
N SER A 39 16.09 1.32 14.23
CA SER A 39 16.66 1.22 12.88
C SER A 39 16.32 2.40 11.97
N TYR A 40 15.21 3.11 12.24
CA TYR A 40 14.85 4.33 11.50
C TYR A 40 15.68 5.56 11.90
N THR A 41 16.33 5.55 13.07
CA THR A 41 17.18 6.67 13.53
C THR A 41 18.66 6.51 13.17
N ALA A 42 19.05 5.40 12.54
CA ALA A 42 20.41 5.16 12.04
C ALA A 42 20.53 5.41 10.53
N VAL A 43 19.99 6.51 10.01
CA VAL A 43 20.37 7.02 8.68
C VAL A 43 21.65 7.84 8.85
N GLN A 44 22.80 7.18 8.77
CA GLN A 44 24.09 7.85 8.56
C GLN A 44 24.30 8.14 7.06
N PRO A 45 25.01 9.23 6.73
CA PRO A 45 25.17 9.70 5.36
C PRO A 45 26.19 8.86 4.57
N LEU A 46 25.88 8.72 3.29
CA LEU A 46 26.67 8.20 2.17
C LEU A 46 28.19 8.47 2.26
N PRO A 47 29.03 7.52 1.83
CA PRO A 47 30.25 7.89 1.12
C PRO A 47 30.21 7.38 -0.33
N ASN A 48 30.50 8.30 -1.25
CA ASN A 48 31.01 8.01 -2.59
C ASN A 48 32.05 6.89 -2.56
N THR A 49 32.01 5.95 -3.51
CA THR A 49 33.18 5.53 -4.30
C THR A 49 32.70 4.76 -5.53
N THR A 50 33.01 5.31 -6.70
CA THR A 50 33.06 4.66 -8.01
C THR A 50 33.98 3.43 -7.97
N GLU A 51 33.48 2.27 -8.39
CA GLU A 51 34.36 1.25 -8.96
C GLU A 51 33.61 0.38 -9.99
N ILE A 52 34.19 0.38 -11.19
CA ILE A 52 33.82 -0.41 -12.36
C ILE A 52 34.43 -1.80 -12.15
N THR A 53 33.64 -2.87 -12.25
CA THR A 53 34.20 -4.17 -12.66
C THR A 53 33.16 -5.00 -13.40
N SER A 54 33.40 -5.15 -14.70
CA SER A 54 32.80 -6.13 -15.59
C SER A 54 33.17 -7.55 -15.17
N LEU A 55 32.20 -8.47 -15.09
CA LEU A 55 32.46 -9.90 -15.29
C LEU A 55 31.26 -10.57 -15.97
N ILE A 56 31.54 -11.03 -17.18
CA ILE A 56 30.72 -11.83 -18.10
C ILE A 56 30.88 -13.31 -17.73
N SER A 57 29.79 -14.09 -17.78
CA SER A 57 29.67 -15.54 -18.13
C SER A 57 28.18 -15.90 -18.01
N SER A 58 27.37 -16.23 -19.03
CA SER A 58 27.43 -17.17 -20.18
C SER A 58 27.50 -18.66 -19.83
N SER A 59 26.34 -19.33 -19.90
CA SER A 59 26.10 -20.72 -20.39
C SER A 59 24.65 -21.13 -20.02
N THR A 60 23.63 -21.02 -20.89
CA THR A 60 23.13 -21.91 -21.98
C THR A 60 21.76 -22.53 -21.63
N PRO A 61 20.89 -22.78 -22.63
CA PRO A 61 19.46 -23.03 -22.46
C PRO A 61 19.09 -24.52 -22.41
N VAL A 62 17.90 -24.83 -21.91
CA VAL A 62 17.26 -26.15 -22.07
C VAL A 62 15.91 -25.96 -22.77
N GLU A 63 15.87 -26.35 -24.04
CA GLU A 63 14.64 -26.76 -24.73
C GLU A 63 14.31 -28.21 -24.34
N THR A 64 13.04 -28.55 -24.13
CA THR A 64 12.37 -29.76 -24.68
C THR A 64 10.87 -29.69 -24.38
N ASP A 65 10.12 -29.36 -25.44
CA ASP A 65 8.84 -29.92 -25.92
C ASP A 65 7.69 -30.42 -25.02
N SER A 66 6.53 -29.81 -25.33
CA SER A 66 5.23 -30.42 -25.70
C SER A 66 4.38 -31.20 -24.68
N SER A 67 3.23 -30.60 -24.30
CA SER A 67 1.92 -31.24 -24.53
C SER A 67 0.77 -30.22 -24.52
N VAL A 68 0.06 -30.18 -25.65
CA VAL A 68 -1.19 -29.48 -25.92
C VAL A 68 -2.32 -30.03 -25.06
N PHE A 69 -3.12 -29.16 -24.43
CA PHE A 69 -4.54 -29.44 -24.17
C PHE A 69 -5.36 -28.17 -24.43
N SER A 70 -6.07 -28.19 -25.55
CA SER A 70 -7.10 -27.21 -25.90
C SER A 70 -8.39 -27.56 -25.17
N THR A 71 -8.95 -26.60 -24.43
CA THR A 71 -10.38 -26.58 -24.11
C THR A 71 -10.92 -25.18 -24.37
N SER A 72 -11.59 -25.06 -25.51
CA SER A 72 -12.38 -23.89 -25.89
C SER A 72 -13.55 -23.72 -24.91
N SER A 73 -13.71 -22.52 -24.35
CA SER A 73 -14.96 -22.07 -23.75
C SER A 73 -15.40 -20.81 -24.49
N THR A 74 -16.43 -20.97 -25.30
CA THR A 74 -17.15 -19.91 -26.03
C THR A 74 -18.22 -19.29 -25.14
N THR A 75 -18.11 -18.00 -24.86
CA THR A 75 -19.23 -17.12 -24.48
C THR A 75 -18.83 -15.65 -24.74
N PRO A 76 -19.80 -14.77 -25.00
CA PRO A 76 -19.78 -13.85 -26.15
C PRO A 76 -18.88 -12.63 -25.98
N ASP A 77 -18.25 -12.25 -27.10
CA ASP A 77 -17.70 -10.93 -27.37
C ASP A 77 -18.80 -9.88 -27.18
N ILE A 78 -18.83 -9.28 -25.99
CA ILE A 78 -19.30 -7.91 -25.85
C ILE A 78 -18.15 -7.06 -26.37
N SER A 79 -18.28 -6.64 -27.63
CA SER A 79 -17.47 -5.57 -28.20
C SER A 79 -17.77 -4.29 -27.42
N VAL A 80 -17.11 -4.15 -26.26
CA VAL A 80 -16.88 -2.84 -25.67
C VAL A 80 -16.02 -2.13 -26.69
N ALA A 81 -16.60 -1.13 -27.35
CA ALA A 81 -15.87 -0.21 -28.20
C ALA A 81 -14.59 0.17 -27.45
N GLN A 82 -13.45 -0.25 -28.02
CA GLN A 82 -12.12 0.08 -27.55
C GLN A 82 -11.95 1.59 -27.78
N ASP A 83 -12.53 2.37 -26.87
CA ASP A 83 -12.33 3.81 -26.78
C ASP A 83 -10.84 3.96 -26.49
N ASN A 84 -10.12 4.50 -27.48
CA ASN A 84 -8.67 4.56 -27.54
C ASN A 84 -8.08 4.91 -26.17
N THR A 85 -7.23 4.02 -25.68
CA THR A 85 -6.32 4.33 -24.59
C THR A 85 -5.55 5.58 -24.97
N ASP A 86 -5.49 6.54 -24.07
CA ASP A 86 -4.56 7.65 -24.25
C ASP A 86 -3.12 7.15 -24.05
N PRO A 87 -2.24 7.22 -25.06
CA PRO A 87 -0.83 6.88 -24.90
C PRO A 87 -0.07 7.79 -23.92
N ASN A 88 -0.70 8.86 -23.41
CA ASN A 88 -0.08 9.87 -22.57
C ASN A 88 -0.70 10.00 -21.16
N PHE A 89 -1.31 8.95 -20.62
CA PHE A 89 -1.78 8.99 -19.23
C PHE A 89 -0.59 9.13 -18.27
N GLN A 90 -0.58 10.19 -17.45
CA GLN A 90 0.45 10.42 -16.45
C GLN A 90 -0.18 10.77 -15.10
N LEU A 91 0.12 9.96 -14.08
CA LEU A 91 -0.28 10.22 -12.71
C LEU A 91 0.56 11.36 -12.08
N ILE A 92 -0.11 12.34 -11.50
CA ILE A 92 0.50 13.46 -10.79
C ILE A 92 0.02 13.44 -9.33
N PHE A 93 0.87 12.92 -8.46
CA PHE A 93 0.68 13.00 -7.01
C PHE A 93 2.01 13.37 -6.34
N LYS A 94 2.05 14.60 -5.80
CA LYS A 94 3.22 15.17 -5.12
C LYS A 94 2.74 15.98 -3.91
N PRO A 95 2.67 15.38 -2.71
CA PRO A 95 2.34 16.14 -1.50
C PRO A 95 3.40 17.22 -1.22
N ASN A 96 3.02 18.29 -0.54
CA ASN A 96 3.86 19.49 -0.37
C ASN A 96 5.01 19.31 0.63
N LYS A 97 4.94 18.32 1.53
CA LYS A 97 5.89 18.09 2.65
C LYS A 97 6.28 16.61 2.79
N GLU A 98 6.76 16.21 3.97
CA GLU A 98 7.23 14.87 4.38
C GLU A 98 6.23 13.73 4.20
N GLY A 99 5.02 13.98 3.70
CA GLY A 99 4.05 12.94 3.40
C GLY A 99 2.62 13.43 3.43
N VAL A 100 1.73 12.50 3.70
CA VAL A 100 0.30 12.70 3.92
C VAL A 100 -0.10 12.15 5.28
N TYR A 101 -1.24 12.56 5.78
CA TYR A 101 -1.78 12.12 7.06
C TYR A 101 -3.07 11.32 6.91
N ILE A 102 -3.22 10.30 7.75
CA ILE A 102 -4.46 9.53 7.90
C ILE A 102 -5.63 10.46 8.23
N GLY A 103 -6.75 10.29 7.55
CA GLY A 103 -7.98 11.07 7.75
C GLY A 103 -8.07 12.36 6.93
N CYS A 104 -6.96 12.88 6.39
CA CYS A 104 -6.98 14.01 5.47
C CYS A 104 -7.39 13.54 4.06
N THR A 105 -8.04 14.43 3.32
CA THR A 105 -8.39 14.27 1.91
C THR A 105 -7.34 14.96 1.03
N TYR A 106 -6.90 14.31 -0.04
CA TYR A 106 -5.92 14.83 -1.00
C TYR A 106 -6.45 14.73 -2.42
N GLN A 107 -5.99 15.63 -3.29
CA GLN A 107 -6.28 15.57 -4.72
C GLN A 107 -5.21 14.72 -5.42
N ILE A 108 -5.63 13.60 -6.00
CA ILE A 108 -4.83 12.82 -6.95
C ILE A 108 -5.14 13.35 -8.33
N SER A 109 -4.16 13.90 -9.04
CA SER A 109 -4.36 14.45 -10.38
C SER A 109 -3.71 13.59 -11.45
N TRP A 110 -4.14 13.77 -12.70
CA TRP A 110 -3.51 13.12 -13.85
C TRP A 110 -3.55 14.02 -15.07
N LEU A 111 -2.68 13.72 -16.02
CA LEU A 111 -2.76 14.23 -17.39
C LEU A 111 -3.24 13.08 -18.28
N ALA A 112 -4.24 13.36 -19.09
CA ALA A 112 -4.75 12.47 -20.12
C ALA A 112 -5.24 13.29 -21.32
N SER A 113 -5.05 12.78 -22.53
CA SER A 113 -5.57 13.29 -23.80
C SER A 113 -6.99 12.80 -24.08
N THR A 114 -7.48 11.78 -23.36
CA THR A 114 -8.85 11.27 -23.48
C THR A 114 -9.62 11.38 -22.16
N THR A 115 -10.94 11.40 -22.26
CA THR A 115 -11.84 11.49 -21.10
C THR A 115 -11.80 10.21 -20.28
N ILE A 116 -11.53 10.33 -18.97
CA ILE A 116 -11.55 9.20 -18.03
C ILE A 116 -12.96 9.05 -17.45
N LYS A 117 -13.52 7.85 -17.56
CA LYS A 117 -14.81 7.41 -17.01
C LYS A 117 -14.59 6.50 -15.80
N SER A 118 -13.63 5.58 -15.88
CA SER A 118 -13.29 4.67 -14.78
C SER A 118 -11.79 4.57 -14.56
N LEU A 119 -11.40 4.44 -13.29
CA LEU A 119 -10.01 4.38 -12.85
C LEU A 119 -9.83 3.33 -11.76
N GLU A 120 -9.00 2.31 -12.00
CA GLU A 120 -8.62 1.33 -10.98
C GLU A 120 -7.37 1.81 -10.25
N THR A 121 -7.55 2.28 -9.01
CA THR A 121 -6.47 2.84 -8.18
C THR A 121 -6.25 1.99 -6.95
N THR A 122 -4.99 1.76 -6.60
CA THR A 122 -4.64 1.05 -5.36
C THR A 122 -3.52 1.76 -4.64
N LEU A 123 -3.58 1.77 -3.31
CA LEU A 123 -2.45 2.17 -2.48
C LEU A 123 -1.58 0.93 -2.26
N VAL A 124 -0.28 1.05 -2.44
CA VAL A 124 0.66 -0.08 -2.32
C VAL A 124 1.74 0.29 -1.32
N ASP A 125 1.98 -0.59 -0.37
CA ASP A 125 3.09 -0.50 0.58
C ASP A 125 4.42 -0.63 -0.17
N ALA A 126 5.32 0.34 -0.02
CA ALA A 126 6.58 0.38 -0.74
C ALA A 126 7.54 -0.76 -0.34
N GLY A 127 7.51 -1.18 0.93
CA GLY A 127 8.35 -2.23 1.47
C GLY A 127 7.83 -3.62 1.11
N THR A 128 6.56 -3.90 1.37
CA THR A 128 5.97 -5.24 1.13
C THR A 128 5.48 -5.44 -0.31
N ARG A 129 5.29 -4.35 -1.07
CA ARG A 129 4.70 -4.33 -2.42
C ARG A 129 3.31 -4.96 -2.49
N LYS A 130 2.61 -5.04 -1.36
CA LYS A 130 1.25 -5.56 -1.29
C LYS A 130 0.25 -4.41 -1.39
N PRO A 131 -0.85 -4.58 -2.15
CA PRO A 131 -1.89 -3.59 -2.20
C PRO A 131 -2.61 -3.53 -0.85
N THR A 132 -2.83 -2.32 -0.36
CA THR A 132 -3.70 -2.04 0.77
C THR A 132 -5.14 -2.09 0.27
N GLY A 133 -5.97 -2.92 0.93
CA GLY A 133 -7.36 -3.11 0.52
C GLY A 133 -8.18 -1.81 0.53
N PRO A 134 -9.28 -1.72 -0.24
CA PRO A 134 -10.02 -0.46 -0.47
C PRO A 134 -10.50 0.25 0.80
N VAL A 135 -10.90 -0.53 1.81
CA VAL A 135 -11.38 0.01 3.09
C VAL A 135 -10.25 0.65 3.89
N ALA A 136 -9.09 -0.01 3.95
CA ALA A 136 -7.95 0.47 4.71
C ALA A 136 -7.28 1.65 4.00
N SER A 137 -7.13 1.61 2.68
CA SER A 137 -6.48 2.68 1.91
C SER A 137 -7.34 3.93 1.80
N GLY A 138 -8.67 3.78 1.80
CA GLY A 138 -9.60 4.86 1.44
C GLY A 138 -9.67 5.14 -0.06
N LEU A 139 -9.02 4.31 -0.89
CA LEU A 139 -9.18 4.30 -2.34
C LEU A 139 -10.13 3.16 -2.74
N ALA A 140 -11.21 3.48 -3.44
CA ALA A 140 -12.04 2.45 -4.03
C ALA A 140 -11.23 1.66 -5.06
N LYS A 141 -11.55 0.36 -5.19
CA LYS A 141 -10.91 -0.49 -6.20
C LYS A 141 -11.09 0.13 -7.58
N GLU A 142 -12.32 0.51 -7.92
CA GLU A 142 -12.66 1.22 -9.14
C GLU A 142 -13.37 2.52 -8.78
N ASN A 143 -12.93 3.63 -9.38
CA ASN A 143 -13.50 4.95 -9.17
C ASN A 143 -14.19 5.41 -10.45
N ASN A 144 -15.46 5.76 -10.36
CA ASN A 144 -16.18 6.44 -11.43
C ASN A 144 -15.78 7.92 -11.41
N ILE A 145 -15.22 8.38 -12.51
CA ILE A 145 -14.69 9.73 -12.64
C ILE A 145 -15.76 10.61 -13.28
N GLU A 146 -16.00 11.77 -12.69
CA GLU A 146 -16.92 12.77 -13.25
C GLU A 146 -16.43 13.26 -14.61
N ALA A 147 -17.37 13.56 -15.51
CA ALA A 147 -17.04 14.05 -16.83
C ALA A 147 -16.18 15.33 -16.76
N ASN A 148 -15.08 15.35 -17.51
CA ASN A 148 -14.09 16.43 -17.54
C ASN A 148 -13.28 16.63 -16.23
N SER A 149 -13.35 15.71 -15.26
CA SER A 149 -12.46 15.76 -14.11
C SER A 149 -11.03 15.37 -14.47
N GLN A 150 -10.07 16.10 -13.89
CA GLN A 150 -8.63 15.83 -13.98
C GLN A 150 -8.04 15.38 -12.63
N GLY A 151 -8.91 14.95 -11.71
CA GLY A 151 -8.45 14.38 -10.46
C GLY A 151 -9.52 13.65 -9.65
N LEU A 152 -9.05 12.93 -8.64
CA LEU A 152 -9.82 12.16 -7.69
C LEU A 152 -9.52 12.68 -6.29
N LYS A 153 -10.56 12.92 -5.49
CA LYS A 153 -10.40 13.19 -4.07
C LYS A 153 -10.21 11.86 -3.33
N TRP A 154 -9.10 11.74 -2.62
CA TRP A 154 -8.75 10.56 -1.85
C TRP A 154 -8.63 10.91 -0.37
N LYS A 155 -9.52 10.36 0.44
CA LYS A 155 -9.39 10.41 1.90
C LYS A 155 -8.49 9.25 2.36
N VAL A 156 -7.36 9.57 2.99
CA VAL A 156 -6.42 8.56 3.48
C VAL A 156 -7.11 7.74 4.55
N GLY A 157 -7.29 6.45 4.30
CA GLY A 157 -7.91 5.53 5.24
C GLY A 157 -6.98 5.12 6.39
N VAL A 158 -7.45 4.18 7.21
CA VAL A 158 -6.70 3.66 8.36
C VAL A 158 -5.68 2.63 7.90
N VAL A 159 -4.50 3.12 7.53
CA VAL A 159 -3.33 2.31 7.16
C VAL A 159 -2.25 2.43 8.24
N TRP A 160 -1.28 1.52 8.22
CA TRP A 160 -0.11 1.68 9.07
C TRP A 160 0.74 2.86 8.58
N PRO A 161 1.34 3.66 9.49
CA PRO A 161 2.30 4.67 9.09
C PRO A 161 3.50 4.02 8.38
N GLY A 162 4.00 4.66 7.32
CA GLY A 162 5.09 4.11 6.51
C GLY A 162 5.13 4.66 5.09
N GLU A 163 5.94 4.04 4.24
CA GLU A 163 6.13 4.46 2.85
C GLU A 163 5.16 3.74 1.90
N TYR A 164 4.51 4.51 1.03
CA TYR A 164 3.51 4.03 0.08
C TYR A 164 3.67 4.68 -1.29
N PHE A 165 3.07 4.06 -2.30
CA PHE A 165 2.83 4.70 -3.59
C PHE A 165 1.42 4.35 -4.08
N ILE A 166 0.85 5.21 -4.92
CA ILE A 166 -0.42 4.96 -5.61
C ILE A 166 -0.10 4.30 -6.94
N SER A 167 -0.78 3.20 -7.24
CA SER A 167 -0.69 2.48 -8.51
C SER A 167 -2.02 2.54 -9.24
N ILE A 168 -1.96 2.77 -10.54
CA ILE A 168 -3.12 2.75 -11.43
C ILE A 168 -2.92 1.61 -12.42
N SER A 169 -3.80 0.61 -12.35
CA SER A 169 -3.73 -0.62 -13.14
C SER A 169 -4.67 -0.61 -14.34
N ASN A 170 -5.71 0.22 -14.31
CA ASN A 170 -6.72 0.26 -15.37
C ASN A 170 -7.32 1.65 -15.53
N VAL A 171 -7.50 2.10 -16.78
CA VAL A 171 -8.22 3.31 -17.16
C VAL A 171 -9.23 2.94 -18.25
N ASN A 172 -10.51 3.20 -18.02
CA ASN A 172 -11.59 2.93 -18.99
C ASN A 172 -11.63 1.49 -19.53
N GLY A 173 -11.26 0.50 -18.72
CA GLY A 173 -11.19 -0.90 -19.11
C GLY A 173 -9.85 -1.31 -19.73
N VAL A 174 -8.93 -0.39 -19.98
CA VAL A 174 -7.60 -0.68 -20.53
C VAL A 174 -6.56 -0.79 -19.42
N ALA A 175 -5.81 -1.89 -19.45
CA ALA A 175 -4.70 -2.10 -18.52
C ALA A 175 -3.56 -1.10 -18.76
N ILE A 176 -3.14 -0.44 -17.69
CA ILE A 176 -1.97 0.45 -17.65
C ILE A 176 -1.11 0.14 -16.41
N ASN A 177 0.07 0.75 -16.31
CA ASN A 177 0.97 0.54 -15.17
C ASN A 177 1.63 1.85 -14.78
N GLU A 178 0.81 2.81 -14.33
CA GLU A 178 1.30 4.09 -13.83
C GLU A 178 1.41 4.08 -12.31
N LYS A 179 2.45 4.75 -11.80
CA LYS A 179 2.76 4.79 -10.36
C LYS A 179 3.13 6.20 -9.93
N SER A 180 2.68 6.59 -8.75
CA SER A 180 3.15 7.83 -8.12
C SER A 180 4.58 7.65 -7.63
N ARG A 181 5.19 8.77 -7.22
CA ARG A 181 6.38 8.70 -6.36
C ARG A 181 6.01 8.06 -5.03
N VAL A 182 7.00 7.48 -4.37
CA VAL A 182 6.86 7.02 -2.99
C VAL A 182 6.67 8.25 -2.09
N PHE A 183 5.74 8.15 -1.16
CA PHE A 183 5.43 9.15 -0.15
C PHE A 183 5.16 8.47 1.20
N THR A 184 5.34 9.21 2.28
CA THR A 184 5.08 8.70 3.63
C THR A 184 3.64 8.97 4.03
N ILE A 185 2.99 8.00 4.67
CA ILE A 185 1.73 8.19 5.39
C ILE A 185 2.04 8.23 6.88
N ASN A 186 1.56 9.28 7.55
CA ASN A 186 1.76 9.54 8.98
C ASN A 186 0.45 9.39 9.77
N GLU A 187 0.54 8.96 11.02
CA GLU A 187 -0.60 9.00 11.95
C GLU A 187 -0.92 10.45 12.32
N MET A 188 -2.21 10.78 12.42
CA MET A 188 -2.66 12.07 12.92
C MET A 188 -2.33 12.17 14.42
N PRO A 189 -1.60 13.22 14.88
CA PRO A 189 -1.27 13.35 16.29
C PRO A 189 -2.53 13.40 17.16
N ARG A 190 -2.50 12.69 18.29
CA ARG A 190 -3.64 12.60 19.20
C ARG A 190 -3.74 13.85 20.07
N GLY A 191 -4.98 14.25 20.36
CA GLY A 191 -5.24 15.37 21.27
C GLY A 191 -5.11 16.75 20.63
N LEU A 192 -4.96 16.84 19.31
CA LEU A 192 -5.07 18.09 18.57
C LEU A 192 -6.54 18.51 18.46
N GLU A 193 -6.79 19.81 18.57
CA GLU A 193 -8.11 20.37 18.26
C GLU A 193 -8.40 20.28 16.75
N ASP A 194 -9.68 20.30 16.35
CA ASP A 194 -10.09 20.15 14.94
C ASP A 194 -9.43 21.20 14.02
N GLU A 195 -9.18 22.41 14.53
CA GLU A 195 -8.52 23.49 13.80
C GLU A 195 -7.04 23.19 13.54
N GLU A 196 -6.34 22.61 14.53
CA GLU A 196 -4.94 22.20 14.39
C GLU A 196 -4.80 21.03 13.42
N GLN A 197 -5.71 20.05 13.49
CA GLN A 197 -5.76 18.94 12.53
C GLN A 197 -5.98 19.44 11.11
N LYS A 198 -6.87 20.43 10.94
CA LYS A 198 -7.14 21.04 9.64
C LYS A 198 -5.91 21.75 9.09
N ASN A 199 -5.23 22.55 9.92
CA ASN A 199 -3.99 23.22 9.54
C ASN A 199 -2.93 22.20 9.11
N LEU A 200 -2.80 21.08 9.81
CA LEU A 200 -1.85 20.03 9.47
C LEU A 200 -2.16 19.38 8.11
N CYS A 201 -3.43 19.11 7.80
CA CYS A 201 -3.84 18.64 6.48
C CYS A 201 -3.52 19.67 5.39
N GLU A 202 -3.81 20.95 5.62
CA GLU A 202 -3.57 22.02 4.63
C GLU A 202 -2.08 22.20 4.34
N GLU A 203 -1.24 22.10 5.36
CA GLU A 203 0.21 22.17 5.24
C GLU A 203 0.82 21.09 4.35
N THR A 204 0.23 19.88 4.31
CA THR A 204 0.67 18.78 3.44
C THR A 204 0.01 18.81 2.05
N GLY A 205 -0.88 19.77 1.79
CA GLY A 205 -1.62 19.90 0.54
C GLY A 205 -2.93 19.10 0.50
N GLY A 206 -3.43 18.68 1.66
CA GLY A 206 -4.73 18.06 1.82
C GLY A 206 -5.75 18.98 2.49
N ASN A 207 -6.91 18.43 2.84
CA ASN A 207 -7.97 19.11 3.57
C ASN A 207 -8.65 18.15 4.55
N LEU A 208 -9.13 18.66 5.69
CA LEU A 208 -9.86 17.86 6.69
C LEU A 208 -11.36 17.79 6.37
N PHE A 209 -11.76 17.46 5.14
CA PHE A 209 -13.18 17.32 4.75
C PHE A 209 -13.36 16.26 3.66
#